data_AF-A0A0F3RMH4-F1
#
_entry.id   AF-A0A0F3RMH4-F1
#
_cell.length_a   1.000
_cell.length_b   1.000
_cell.length_c   1.000
_cell.angle_alpha   90.00
_cell.angle_beta   90.00
_cell.angle_gamma   90.00
#
_symmetry.space_group_name_H-M   'P 1'
#
loop_
_entity.id
_entity.type
_entity.pdbx_description
1 polymer ?
#
loop_
_entity_poly.entity_id
_entity_poly.type
_entity_poly.pdbx_seq_one_letter_code
_entity_poly.pdbx_strand_id
1 'polypeptide(L)'
;MKKCIITAYYLIDNFCKIYQEWKRKRLIPSNNQRNKDGKLSLAELLTIAIYFYLSPCKDFKNYYLYYLCHKCKEYFCLARYSRIIQL
;
A
#
# COMPACT_ATOMS: atom_id res chain seq x y z
N MET A 1 17.22 3.64 12.01
CA MET A 1 15.77 3.44 11.74
C MET A 1 15.39 3.47 10.25
N LYS A 2 15.98 4.32 9.38
CA LYS A 2 15.66 4.33 7.92
C LYS A 2 15.88 2.99 7.20
N LYS A 3 16.92 2.22 7.55
CA LYS A 3 17.20 0.88 6.97
C LYS A 3 16.05 -0.11 7.18
N CYS A 4 15.41 -0.12 8.36
CA CYS A 4 14.32 -1.03 8.68
C CYS A 4 13.10 -0.82 7.79
N ILE A 5 12.81 0.43 7.42
CA ILE A 5 11.64 0.77 6.59
C ILE A 5 11.81 0.27 5.17
N ILE A 6 13.00 0.46 4.60
CA ILE A 6 13.33 -0.01 3.25
C ILE A 6 13.27 -1.54 3.19
N THR A 7 13.82 -2.24 4.19
CA THR A 7 13.77 -3.71 4.26
C THR A 7 12.33 -4.21 4.40
N ALA A 8 11.51 -3.58 5.24
CA ALA A 8 10.10 -3.94 5.40
C ALA A 8 9.33 -3.75 4.09
N TYR A 9 9.53 -2.61 3.41
CA TYR A 9 8.90 -2.35 2.10
C TYR A 9 9.33 -3.38 1.05
N TYR A 10 10.62 -3.72 0.99
CA TYR A 10 11.14 -4.72 0.06
C TYR A 10 10.50 -6.10 0.27
N LEU A 11 10.33 -6.54 1.52
CA LEU A 11 9.66 -7.80 1.82
C LEU A 11 8.18 -7.78 1.40
N ILE A 12 7.49 -6.67 1.67
CA ILE A 12 6.08 -6.47 1.29
C ILE A 12 5.93 -6.47 -0.23
N ASP A 13 6.81 -5.78 -0.96
CA ASP A 13 6.80 -5.73 -2.42
C ASP A 13 7.00 -7.12 -3.05
N ASN A 14 7.96 -7.89 -2.54
CA ASN A 14 8.17 -9.27 -2.98
C ASN A 14 6.96 -10.17 -2.69
N PHE A 15 6.35 -10.05 -1.51
CA PHE A 15 5.11 -10.74 -1.20
C PHE A 15 3.99 -10.37 -2.17
N CYS A 16 3.83 -9.08 -2.48
CA CYS A 16 2.80 -8.59 -3.39
C CYS A 16 2.99 -9.14 -4.82
N LYS A 17 4.22 -9.24 -5.31
CA LYS A 17 4.53 -9.86 -6.60
C LYS A 17 4.12 -11.33 -6.65
N ILE A 18 4.50 -12.10 -5.63
CA ILE A 18 4.13 -13.52 -5.52
C ILE A 18 2.60 -13.67 -5.45
N TYR A 19 1.94 -12.83 -4.65
CA TYR A 19 0.49 -12.83 -4.52
C TYR A 19 -0.23 -12.51 -5.83
N GLN A 20 0.25 -11.52 -6.59
CA GLN A 20 -0.32 -11.17 -7.90
C GLN A 20 -0.15 -12.31 -8.91
N GLU A 21 1.01 -12.97 -8.93
CA GLU A 21 1.23 -14.12 -9.80
C GLU A 21 0.31 -15.30 -9.44
N TRP A 22 0.20 -15.61 -8.15
CA TRP A 22 -0.72 -16.63 -7.65
C TRP A 22 -2.17 -16.31 -8.00
N LYS A 23 -2.58 -15.04 -7.82
CA LYS A 23 -3.92 -14.54 -8.14
C LYS A 23 -4.22 -14.70 -9.62
N ARG A 24 -3.26 -14.38 -10.50
CA ARG A 24 -3.41 -14.56 -11.95
C ARG A 24 -3.54 -16.03 -12.36
N LYS A 25 -2.83 -16.94 -11.68
CA LYS A 25 -2.88 -18.39 -11.97
C LYS A 25 -4.18 -19.07 -11.52
N ARG A 26 -4.85 -18.55 -10.48
CA ARG A 26 -6.08 -19.16 -9.91
C ARG A 26 -7.38 -18.49 -10.34
N LEU A 27 -7.34 -17.24 -10.82
CA LEU A 27 -8.54 -16.59 -11.31
C LEU A 27 -8.91 -17.13 -12.70
N ILE A 28 -10.18 -17.44 -12.87
CA ILE A 28 -10.76 -17.75 -14.18
C ILE A 28 -10.49 -16.53 -15.09
N PRO A 29 -9.94 -16.72 -16.30
CA PRO A 29 -9.70 -15.62 -17.21
C PRO A 29 -11.04 -14.95 -17.55
N SER A 30 -11.27 -13.78 -16.97
CA SER A 30 -12.39 -12.91 -17.36
C SER A 30 -11.87 -11.94 -18.41
N ASN A 31 -12.44 -12.01 -19.61
CA ASN A 31 -12.05 -11.19 -20.76
C ASN A 31 -12.26 -9.67 -20.54
N ASN A 32 -12.84 -9.28 -19.40
CA ASN A 32 -13.20 -7.90 -19.05
C ASN A 32 -12.59 -7.40 -17.74
N GLN A 33 -11.47 -7.97 -17.26
CA GLN A 33 -10.80 -7.41 -16.08
C GLN A 33 -10.15 -6.06 -16.40
N ARG A 34 -10.73 -5.01 -15.83
CA ARG A 34 -10.21 -3.65 -15.91
C ARG A 34 -8.97 -3.52 -15.04
N ASN A 35 -7.80 -3.83 -15.59
CA ASN A 35 -6.51 -3.51 -14.98
C ASN A 35 -6.25 -2.00 -15.13
N LYS A 36 -6.81 -1.20 -14.24
CA LYS A 36 -6.36 0.18 -14.05
C LYS A 36 -5.29 0.17 -12.98
N ASP A 37 -4.06 0.44 -13.39
CA ASP A 37 -3.01 0.78 -12.45
C ASP A 37 -3.45 2.02 -11.67
N GLY A 38 -3.77 1.81 -10.39
CA GLY A 38 -4.00 2.90 -9.46
C GLY A 38 -2.70 3.70 -9.31
N LYS A 39 -2.82 4.98 -8.93
CA LYS A 39 -1.64 5.79 -8.57
C LYS A 39 -0.85 5.23 -7.37
N LEU A 40 -1.45 4.29 -6.64
CA LEU A 40 -0.86 3.63 -5.48
C LEU A 40 -0.81 2.13 -5.79
N SER A 41 0.38 1.56 -5.67
CA SER A 41 0.59 0.12 -5.83
C SER A 41 0.07 -0.65 -4.62
N LEU A 42 -0.19 -1.95 -4.82
CA LEU A 42 -0.67 -2.83 -3.76
C LEU A 42 0.37 -2.95 -2.61
N ALA A 43 1.66 -2.91 -2.95
CA ALA A 43 2.74 -2.93 -1.97
C ALA A 43 2.75 -1.67 -1.09
N GLU A 44 2.57 -0.50 -1.69
CA GLU A 44 2.45 0.77 -0.96
C GLU A 44 1.24 0.76 -0.02
N LEU A 45 0.08 0.31 -0.51
CA LEU A 45 -1.14 0.23 0.31
C LEU A 45 -0.95 -0.70 1.52
N LEU A 46 -0.39 -1.89 1.29
CA LEU A 46 -0.14 -2.87 2.34
C LEU A 46 0.87 -2.33 3.37
N THR A 47 1.90 -1.63 2.89
CA THR A 47 2.89 -0.99 3.76
C THR A 47 2.24 0.07 4.63
N ILE A 48 1.44 0.97 4.05
CA ILE A 48 0.70 2.00 4.80
C ILE A 48 -0.20 1.36 5.87
N ALA A 49 -0.89 0.27 5.54
CA ALA A 49 -1.75 -0.45 6.48
C ALA A 49 -0.96 -1.08 7.63
N ILE A 50 0.14 -1.78 7.34
CA ILE A 50 0.99 -2.39 8.38
C ILE A 50 1.57 -1.33 9.29
N TYR A 51 2.08 -0.23 8.73
CA TYR A 51 2.61 0.87 9.53
C TYR A 51 1.54 1.60 10.34
N PHE A 52 0.28 1.62 9.89
CA PHE A 52 -0.83 2.13 10.69
C PHE A 52 -1.04 1.28 11.94
N TYR A 53 -1.10 -0.06 11.80
CA TYR A 53 -1.26 -0.95 12.95
C TYR A 53 -0.09 -0.94 13.92
N LEU A 54 1.13 -0.64 13.44
CA LEU A 54 2.31 -0.46 14.30
C LEU A 54 2.35 0.94 14.95
N SER A 55 1.57 1.89 14.45
CA SER A 55 1.53 3.25 14.97
C SER A 55 0.57 3.33 16.17
N PRO A 56 0.85 4.17 17.18
CA PRO A 56 -0.07 4.42 18.28
C PRO A 56 -1.31 5.25 17.89
N CYS A 57 -1.51 5.54 16.59
CA CYS A 57 -2.62 6.34 16.11
C CYS A 57 -3.94 5.57 16.22
N LYS A 58 -4.95 6.16 16.87
CA LYS A 58 -6.28 5.54 17.01
C LYS A 58 -7.08 5.55 15.70
N ASP A 59 -6.92 6.61 14.90
CA ASP A 59 -7.70 6.80 13.68
C ASP A 59 -6.81 6.80 12.43
N PHE A 60 -7.25 6.06 11.40
CA PHE A 60 -6.55 6.02 10.11
C PHE A 60 -6.48 7.39 9.45
N LYS A 61 -7.49 8.23 9.64
CA LYS A 61 -7.51 9.62 9.15
C LYS A 61 -6.35 10.45 9.70
N ASN A 62 -6.16 10.39 11.01
CA ASN A 62 -5.11 11.17 11.68
C ASN A 62 -3.73 10.61 11.33
N TYR A 63 -3.60 9.29 11.27
CA TYR A 63 -2.38 8.64 10.78
C TYR A 63 -2.03 9.09 9.36
N TYR A 64 -2.99 9.04 8.43
CA TYR A 64 -2.73 9.36 7.04
C TYR A 64 -2.39 10.84 6.82
N LEU A 65 -3.18 11.74 7.42
CA LEU A 65 -3.02 13.18 7.23
C LEU A 65 -1.80 13.75 7.94
N TYR A 66 -1.51 13.31 9.17
CA TYR A 66 -0.45 13.92 9.98
C TYR A 66 0.84 13.12 9.99
N TYR A 67 0.78 11.79 10.06
CA TYR A 67 2.00 10.96 10.16
C TYR A 67 2.56 10.64 8.78
N LEU A 68 1.72 10.09 7.90
CA LEU A 68 2.14 9.60 6.59
C LEU A 68 2.48 10.76 5.64
N CYS A 69 1.66 11.81 5.61
CA CYS A 69 1.89 12.99 4.78
C CYS A 69 3.16 13.78 5.16
N HIS A 70 3.62 13.71 6.41
CA HIS A 70 4.85 14.38 6.84
C HIS A 70 6.09 13.48 6.69
N LYS A 71 6.02 12.20 7.07
CA LYS A 71 7.21 11.32 7.06
C LYS A 71 7.45 10.61 5.74
N CYS A 72 6.40 10.36 4.96
CA CYS A 72 6.49 9.48 3.79
C CYS A 72 6.21 10.19 2.46
N LYS A 73 6.09 11.53 2.47
CA LYS A 73 5.89 12.33 1.25
C LYS A 73 7.00 12.15 0.21
N GLU A 74 8.22 11.89 0.67
CA GLU A 74 9.37 11.62 -0.21
C GLU A 74 9.42 10.17 -0.71
N TYR A 75 8.72 9.25 -0.06
CA TYR A 75 8.82 7.81 -0.31
C TYR A 75 7.63 7.23 -1.09
N PHE A 76 6.45 7.83 -0.99
CA PHE A 76 5.23 7.34 -1.64
C PHE A 76 4.52 8.44 -2.44
N CYS A 77 3.98 8.08 -3.60
CA CYS A 77 3.07 8.93 -4.37
C CYS A 77 1.69 8.96 -3.71
N LEU A 78 1.57 9.69 -2.60
CA LEU A 78 0.38 9.73 -1.76
C LEU A 78 -0.86 10.17 -2.56
N ALA A 79 -1.81 9.27 -2.73
CA ALA A 79 -3.14 9.60 -3.22
C ALA A 79 -3.91 10.46 -2.18
N ARG A 80 -4.97 11.15 -2.57
CA ARG A 80 -5.81 11.84 -1.58
C ARG A 80 -6.42 10.83 -0.62
N TYR A 81 -6.53 11.17 0.67
CA TYR A 81 -7.12 10.32 1.72
C TYR A 81 -8.47 9.73 1.30
N SER A 82 -9.33 10.55 0.70
CA SER A 82 -10.64 10.12 0.16
C SER A 82 -10.55 9.02 -0.89
N ARG A 83 -9.44 8.97 -1.65
CA ARG A 83 -9.18 7.95 -2.66
C ARG A 83 -8.78 6.61 -2.02
N ILE A 84 -8.13 6.63 -0.86
CA ILE A 84 -7.68 5.41 -0.17
C ILE A 84 -8.81 4.72 0.55
N ILE A 85 -9.76 5.48 1.13
CA ILE A 85 -10.97 4.89 1.73
C ILE A 85 -11.87 4.25 0.67
N GLN A 86 -11.83 4.75 -0.56
CA GLN A 86 -12.68 4.30 -1.67
C GLN A 86 -12.10 3.11 -2.46
N LEU A 87 -10.87 2.67 -2.18
CA LEU A 87 -10.21 1.53 -2.81
C LEU A 87 -10.59 0.21 -2.12
#